data_AF-D0P4L4-F1
#
_entry.id   AF-D0P4L4-F1
#
_cell.length_a   1.000
_cell.length_b   1.000
_cell.length_c   1.000
_cell.angle_alpha   90.00
_cell.angle_beta   90.00
_cell.angle_gamma   90.00
#
_symmetry.space_group_name_H-M   'P 1'
#
loop_
_entity.id
_entity.type
_entity.pdbx_description
1 polymer ?
#
loop_
_entity_poly.entity_id
_entity_poly.type
_entity_poly.pdbx_seq_one_letter_code
_entity_poly.pdbx_strand_id
1 'polypeptide(L)'
;MFALLTENGPCTIQGDLSTKLNPFSWNTTNVIWLDQPTGVGYSFGSPADKDFNETNVGFSFGSPADTDYNETNVGENIYWFLQEFLNKHPQYQNRELFLTGESYGGHYVPAAAHYIWKKNQENPVINLQEQMKDDSVECIELTRECLIPPKNETFCLLGVDCWDTKLVQPLSKANRNNYDIHFPVIMEFLNSPKVRKFLNVDKRAPAWVEENEVIRTRFIADGDWASSYDAYAAELLNDGLRVLIYAGDADLMCNWIGNRAWTLELDWRGKDGYFTAEK
;
A
#
# COMPACT_ATOMS: atom_id res chain seq x y z
N MET A 1 -7.14 4.69 -10.07
CA MET A 1 -7.29 5.49 -11.32
C MET A 1 -6.82 6.93 -11.20
N PHE A 2 -6.69 7.48 -9.98
CA PHE A 2 -6.23 8.85 -9.75
C PHE A 2 -4.85 9.11 -10.39
N ALA A 3 -3.79 8.44 -9.91
CA ALA A 3 -2.43 8.62 -10.44
C ALA A 3 -2.28 8.46 -11.97
N LEU A 4 -3.08 7.58 -12.58
CA LEU A 4 -3.10 7.39 -14.03
C LEU A 4 -3.50 8.67 -14.78
N LEU A 5 -4.40 9.48 -14.21
CA LEU A 5 -5.04 10.59 -14.90
C LEU A 5 -4.67 11.96 -14.34
N THR A 6 -4.01 12.02 -13.19
CA THR A 6 -3.61 13.27 -12.52
C THR A 6 -2.10 13.39 -12.32
N GLU A 7 -1.36 12.29 -12.34
CA GLU A 7 0.06 12.29 -11.96
C GLU A 7 0.97 11.72 -13.07
N ASN A 8 1.16 10.40 -13.07
CA ASN A 8 2.24 9.72 -13.80
C ASN A 8 1.76 8.89 -15.00
N GLY A 9 0.45 8.85 -15.26
CA GLY A 9 -0.07 8.18 -16.44
C GLY A 9 0.05 8.97 -17.74
N PRO A 10 -0.28 8.35 -18.87
CA PRO A 10 0.03 8.85 -20.21
C PRO A 10 -0.78 10.07 -20.63
N CYS A 11 -1.88 10.34 -19.93
CA CYS A 11 -2.81 11.42 -20.26
C CYS A 11 -3.33 12.09 -19.00
N THR A 12 -3.57 13.39 -19.07
CA THR A 12 -4.27 14.17 -18.04
C THR A 12 -5.60 14.67 -18.57
N ILE A 13 -6.63 14.63 -17.72
CA ILE A 13 -7.97 15.14 -18.06
C ILE A 13 -7.97 16.67 -18.02
N GLN A 14 -8.50 17.30 -19.05
CA GLN A 14 -8.67 18.75 -19.16
C GLN A 14 -10.08 19.16 -18.67
N GLY A 15 -10.27 20.45 -18.37
CA GLY A 15 -11.55 20.96 -17.85
C GLY A 15 -12.76 20.79 -18.78
N ASP A 16 -12.54 20.51 -20.07
CA ASP A 16 -13.59 20.19 -21.06
C ASP A 16 -13.82 18.67 -21.22
N LEU A 17 -13.27 17.86 -20.31
CA LEU A 17 -13.27 16.40 -20.34
C LEU A 17 -12.50 15.77 -21.51
N SER A 18 -11.71 16.55 -22.26
CA SER A 18 -10.73 16.00 -23.21
C SER A 18 -9.50 15.48 -22.49
N THR A 19 -8.66 14.70 -23.18
CA THR A 19 -7.38 14.22 -22.66
C THR A 19 -6.22 14.89 -23.37
N LYS A 20 -5.17 15.21 -22.61
CA LYS A 20 -3.90 15.72 -23.13
C LYS A 20 -2.78 14.75 -22.77
N LEU A 21 -1.90 14.46 -23.72
CA LEU A 21 -0.74 13.60 -23.48
C LEU A 21 0.18 14.20 -22.40
N ASN A 22 0.63 13.35 -21.50
CA ASN A 22 1.65 13.64 -20.50
C ASN A 22 3.03 13.24 -21.04
N PRO A 23 3.92 14.20 -21.37
CA PRO A 23 5.26 13.89 -21.87
C PRO A 23 6.18 13.28 -20.81
N PHE A 24 5.80 13.30 -19.54
CA PHE A 24 6.57 12.77 -18.40
C PHE A 24 5.96 11.50 -17.80
N SER A 25 5.09 10.81 -18.56
CA SER A 25 4.47 9.58 -18.09
C SER A 25 5.49 8.48 -17.80
N TRP A 26 5.21 7.69 -16.77
CA TRP A 26 5.97 6.49 -16.44
C TRP A 26 5.76 5.35 -17.43
N ASN A 27 4.83 5.47 -18.38
CA ASN A 27 4.57 4.44 -19.38
C ASN A 27 5.66 4.29 -20.46
N THR A 28 6.84 4.91 -20.26
CA THR A 28 8.08 4.50 -20.92
C THR A 28 8.49 3.07 -20.52
N THR A 29 7.95 2.54 -19.43
CA THR A 29 7.89 1.11 -19.08
C THR A 29 6.44 0.59 -19.10
N ASN A 30 6.21 -0.71 -18.84
CA ASN A 30 4.87 -1.23 -18.63
C ASN A 30 4.42 -0.93 -17.20
N VAL A 31 3.32 -0.20 -17.04
CA VAL A 31 2.76 0.17 -15.74
C VAL A 31 1.34 -0.37 -15.63
N ILE A 32 1.00 -0.93 -14.46
CA ILE A 32 -0.35 -1.37 -14.10
C ILE A 32 -0.85 -0.42 -13.01
N TRP A 33 -1.91 0.33 -13.29
CA TRP A 33 -2.64 1.09 -12.26
C TRP A 33 -3.80 0.23 -11.78
N LEU A 34 -3.67 -0.27 -10.56
CA LEU A 34 -4.66 -1.15 -9.94
C LEU A 34 -5.52 -0.34 -8.97
N ASP A 35 -6.84 -0.40 -9.14
CA ASP A 35 -7.78 0.01 -8.09
C ASP A 35 -7.86 -1.13 -7.07
N GLN A 36 -7.49 -0.85 -5.82
CA GLN A 36 -7.49 -1.80 -4.71
C GLN A 36 -7.65 -1.03 -3.39
N PRO A 37 -8.19 -1.62 -2.32
CA PRO A 37 -8.80 -2.96 -2.20
C PRO A 37 -10.17 -3.11 -2.90
N THR A 38 -10.89 -4.21 -2.66
CA THR A 38 -12.24 -4.43 -3.20
C THR A 38 -13.17 -3.29 -2.75
N GLY A 39 -13.98 -2.78 -3.68
CA GLY A 39 -14.86 -1.62 -3.42
C GLY A 39 -14.22 -0.26 -3.72
N VAL A 40 -12.94 -0.19 -4.09
CA VAL A 40 -12.28 1.05 -4.53
C VAL A 40 -12.37 1.22 -6.05
N GLY A 41 -12.69 2.44 -6.48
CA GLY A 41 -12.74 2.82 -7.90
C GLY A 41 -13.67 1.93 -8.73
N TYR A 42 -13.11 1.14 -9.65
CA TYR A 42 -13.89 0.15 -10.42
C TYR A 42 -13.76 -1.28 -9.92
N SER A 43 -12.96 -1.55 -8.89
CA SER A 43 -12.85 -2.88 -8.29
C SER A 43 -14.05 -3.16 -7.39
N PHE A 44 -14.69 -4.31 -7.59
CA PHE A 44 -15.91 -4.70 -6.88
C PHE A 44 -15.95 -6.20 -6.65
N GLY A 45 -16.62 -6.61 -5.57
CA GLY A 45 -16.71 -8.01 -5.15
C GLY A 45 -17.82 -8.82 -5.83
N SER A 46 -18.15 -9.97 -5.24
CA SER A 46 -19.38 -10.71 -5.57
C SER A 46 -20.60 -10.00 -4.98
N PRO A 47 -21.83 -10.12 -5.52
CA PRO A 47 -23.03 -9.66 -4.80
C PRO A 47 -23.22 -10.23 -3.38
N ALA A 48 -22.54 -11.34 -3.07
CA ALA A 48 -22.50 -11.95 -1.74
C ALA A 48 -21.41 -11.34 -0.82
N ASP A 49 -20.47 -10.61 -1.40
CA ASP A 49 -19.44 -9.84 -0.72
C ASP A 49 -20.04 -8.49 -0.29
N LYS A 50 -19.65 -8.04 0.90
CA LYS A 50 -20.08 -6.74 1.43
C LYS A 50 -19.46 -5.57 0.68
N ASP A 51 -18.30 -5.77 0.08
CA ASP A 51 -17.54 -4.72 -0.58
C ASP A 51 -18.15 -4.38 -1.96
N PHE A 52 -19.14 -5.17 -2.40
CA PHE A 52 -19.80 -5.07 -3.71
C PHE A 52 -20.46 -3.73 -4.02
N ASN A 53 -21.03 -3.05 -3.03
CA ASN A 53 -21.83 -1.84 -3.28
C ASN A 53 -21.97 -0.92 -2.07
N GLU A 54 -20.98 -0.90 -1.18
CA GLU A 54 -20.98 -0.06 0.02
C GLU A 54 -20.66 1.41 -0.28
N THR A 55 -21.39 2.03 -1.20
CA THR A 55 -21.49 3.50 -1.28
C THR A 55 -22.45 4.05 -0.22
N ASN A 56 -23.15 3.19 0.51
CA ASN A 56 -24.08 3.54 1.58
C ASN A 56 -23.46 3.24 2.95
N VAL A 57 -23.19 4.29 3.71
CA VAL A 57 -22.79 4.28 5.12
C VAL A 57 -23.81 3.50 5.97
N GLY A 58 -23.56 2.21 6.17
CA GLY A 58 -24.29 1.36 7.10
C GLY A 58 -23.29 0.46 7.83
N PHE A 59 -23.10 0.70 9.14
CA PHE A 59 -22.29 -0.14 10.01
C PHE A 59 -22.90 -1.55 10.13
N SER A 60 -22.60 -2.44 9.18
CA SER A 60 -23.10 -3.82 9.18
C SER A 60 -21.99 -4.80 9.58
N PHE A 61 -21.87 -5.03 10.89
CA PHE A 61 -21.08 -6.10 11.49
C PHE A 61 -21.81 -7.46 11.33
N GLY A 62 -21.73 -8.11 10.17
CA GLY A 62 -22.26 -9.48 10.01
C GLY A 62 -21.84 -10.26 8.75
N SER A 63 -21.25 -11.45 8.93
CA SER A 63 -20.58 -12.37 7.99
C SER A 63 -19.13 -11.99 7.58
N PRO A 64 -18.12 -12.83 7.90
CA PRO A 64 -16.68 -12.55 7.82
C PRO A 64 -15.96 -13.05 6.54
N ALA A 65 -16.68 -13.40 5.47
CA ALA A 65 -16.12 -14.28 4.44
C ALA A 65 -15.16 -13.59 3.44
N ASP A 66 -15.31 -12.29 3.19
CA ASP A 66 -14.51 -11.55 2.22
C ASP A 66 -14.77 -10.06 2.50
N THR A 67 -14.00 -9.45 3.39
CA THR A 67 -14.15 -8.02 3.69
C THR A 67 -12.76 -7.49 3.93
N ASP A 68 -12.38 -6.46 3.19
CA ASP A 68 -11.05 -5.86 3.31
C ASP A 68 -11.02 -4.88 4.50
N TYR A 69 -10.17 -5.14 5.49
CA TYR A 69 -10.02 -4.29 6.68
C TYR A 69 -8.58 -3.91 7.02
N ASN A 70 -7.58 -4.57 6.43
CA ASN A 70 -6.17 -4.21 6.63
C ASN A 70 -5.22 -4.75 5.54
N GLU A 71 -3.94 -4.57 5.80
CA GLU A 71 -2.84 -4.75 4.86
C GLU A 71 -2.56 -6.22 4.60
N THR A 72 -3.05 -7.11 5.47
CA THR A 72 -3.03 -8.55 5.23
C THR A 72 -3.95 -8.89 4.07
N ASN A 73 -5.17 -8.33 4.03
CA ASN A 73 -6.11 -8.55 2.94
C ASN A 73 -5.57 -7.93 1.64
N VAL A 74 -5.04 -6.70 1.72
CA VAL A 74 -4.44 -6.00 0.57
C VAL A 74 -3.30 -6.82 -0.04
N GLY A 75 -2.37 -7.31 0.79
CA GLY A 75 -1.24 -8.10 0.32
C GLY A 75 -1.66 -9.40 -0.36
N GLU A 76 -2.65 -10.10 0.19
CA GLU A 76 -3.24 -11.30 -0.40
C GLU A 76 -3.94 -11.01 -1.74
N ASN A 77 -4.78 -9.97 -1.80
CA ASN A 77 -5.52 -9.59 -3.00
C ASN A 77 -4.59 -9.20 -4.16
N ILE A 78 -3.54 -8.42 -3.87
CA ILE A 78 -2.54 -8.05 -4.86
C ILE A 78 -1.77 -9.29 -5.34
N TYR A 79 -1.40 -10.20 -4.43
CA TYR A 79 -0.75 -11.45 -4.81
C TYR A 79 -1.60 -12.26 -5.79
N TRP A 80 -2.87 -12.52 -5.47
CA TRP A 80 -3.75 -13.30 -6.35
C TRP A 80 -4.07 -12.60 -7.66
N PHE A 81 -4.25 -11.28 -7.65
CA PHE A 81 -4.36 -10.48 -8.88
C PHE A 81 -3.14 -10.69 -9.78
N LEU A 82 -1.92 -10.63 -9.23
CA LEU A 82 -0.69 -10.82 -9.99
C LEU A 82 -0.57 -12.24 -10.54
N GLN A 83 -0.95 -13.27 -9.77
CA GLN A 83 -0.96 -14.65 -10.26
C GLN A 83 -1.86 -14.80 -11.50
N GLU A 84 -3.10 -14.30 -11.42
CA GLU A 84 -4.05 -14.39 -12.53
C GLU A 84 -3.65 -13.49 -13.71
N PHE A 85 -3.12 -12.30 -13.43
CA PHE A 85 -2.60 -11.40 -14.46
C PHE A 85 -1.45 -12.05 -15.24
N LEU A 86 -0.47 -12.64 -14.55
CA LEU A 86 0.68 -13.29 -15.17
C LEU A 86 0.31 -14.59 -15.86
N ASN A 87 -0.69 -15.33 -15.37
CA ASN A 87 -1.25 -16.49 -16.06
C ASN A 87 -1.89 -16.09 -17.39
N LYS A 88 -2.65 -14.98 -17.40
CA LYS A 88 -3.30 -14.44 -18.59
C LYS A 88 -2.34 -13.70 -19.54
N HIS A 89 -1.23 -13.19 -19.01
CA HIS A 89 -0.23 -12.41 -19.73
C HIS A 89 1.19 -12.98 -19.52
N PRO A 90 1.45 -14.22 -19.97
CA PRO A 90 2.70 -14.93 -19.69
C PRO A 90 3.95 -14.24 -20.24
N GLN A 91 3.80 -13.35 -21.24
CA GLN A 91 4.90 -12.54 -21.77
C GLN A 91 5.55 -11.59 -20.75
N TYR A 92 4.93 -11.38 -19.58
CA TYR A 92 5.44 -10.54 -18.51
C TYR A 92 6.09 -11.33 -17.36
N GLN A 93 5.97 -12.66 -17.30
CA GLN A 93 6.45 -13.49 -16.18
C GLN A 93 7.94 -13.37 -15.88
N ASN A 94 8.77 -13.08 -16.89
CA ASN A 94 10.23 -12.97 -16.75
C ASN A 94 10.74 -11.52 -16.67
N ARG A 95 9.85 -10.55 -16.41
CA ARG A 95 10.24 -9.15 -16.25
C ARG A 95 10.44 -8.83 -14.77
N GLU A 96 11.33 -7.88 -14.50
CA GLU A 96 11.42 -7.30 -13.17
C GLU A 96 10.08 -6.64 -12.79
N LEU A 97 9.58 -6.99 -11.60
CA LEU A 97 8.39 -6.40 -11.01
C LEU A 97 8.81 -5.35 -9.98
N PHE A 98 8.19 -4.18 -10.05
CA PHE A 98 8.32 -3.13 -9.05
C PHE A 98 6.92 -2.80 -8.52
N LEU A 99 6.81 -2.69 -7.19
CA LEU A 99 5.61 -2.21 -6.52
C LEU A 99 5.87 -0.78 -6.06
N THR A 100 4.96 0.13 -6.39
CA THR A 100 5.09 1.56 -6.12
C THR A 100 3.76 2.12 -5.65
N GLY A 101 3.79 3.11 -4.76
CA GLY A 101 2.61 3.74 -4.19
C GLY A 101 2.97 5.05 -3.49
N GLU A 102 1.95 5.84 -3.15
CA GLU A 102 2.07 7.15 -2.51
C GLU A 102 1.11 7.24 -1.32
N SER A 103 1.40 8.11 -0.35
CA SER A 103 0.57 8.34 0.84
C SER A 103 0.34 7.03 1.61
N TYR A 104 -0.91 6.59 1.78
CA TYR A 104 -1.23 5.29 2.40
C TYR A 104 -0.69 4.09 1.61
N GLY A 105 -0.29 4.30 0.34
CA GLY A 105 0.54 3.35 -0.41
C GLY A 105 1.86 3.01 0.30
N GLY A 106 2.32 3.85 1.23
CA GLY A 106 3.43 3.55 2.14
C GLY A 106 3.16 2.40 3.13
N HIS A 107 1.90 2.01 3.34
CA HIS A 107 1.53 0.79 4.07
C HIS A 107 1.30 -0.38 3.09
N TYR A 108 0.54 -0.13 2.02
CA TYR A 108 0.18 -1.15 1.02
C TYR A 108 1.38 -1.78 0.32
N VAL A 109 2.34 -0.96 -0.13
CA VAL A 109 3.50 -1.43 -0.89
C VAL A 109 4.37 -2.38 -0.07
N PRO A 110 4.85 -2.03 1.14
CA PRO A 110 5.64 -2.96 1.94
C PRO A 110 4.84 -4.20 2.33
N ALA A 111 3.55 -4.09 2.67
CA ALA A 111 2.71 -5.24 3.00
C ALA A 111 2.55 -6.22 1.82
N ALA A 112 2.23 -5.71 0.63
CA ALA A 112 2.09 -6.53 -0.56
C ALA A 112 3.42 -7.15 -1.00
N ALA A 113 4.50 -6.35 -1.00
CA ALA A 113 5.83 -6.85 -1.33
C ALA A 113 6.25 -7.98 -0.38
N HIS A 114 6.00 -7.81 0.91
CA HIS A 114 6.30 -8.81 1.94
C HIS A 114 5.47 -10.09 1.78
N TYR A 115 4.17 -9.95 1.52
CA TYR A 115 3.30 -11.10 1.27
C TYR A 115 3.76 -11.91 0.05
N ILE A 116 4.05 -11.23 -1.07
CA ILE A 116 4.56 -11.87 -2.30
C ILE A 116 5.90 -12.55 -2.05
N TRP A 117 6.83 -11.87 -1.37
CA TRP A 117 8.14 -12.42 -1.01
C TRP A 117 7.98 -13.69 -0.16
N LYS A 118 7.16 -13.67 0.91
CA LYS A 118 6.88 -14.85 1.72
C LYS A 118 6.27 -16.00 0.91
N LYS A 119 5.28 -15.72 0.06
CA LYS A 119 4.65 -16.76 -0.78
C LYS A 119 5.60 -17.37 -1.79
N ASN A 120 6.50 -16.59 -2.37
CA ASN A 120 7.54 -17.09 -3.27
C ASN A 120 8.55 -18.00 -2.53
N GLN A 121 8.78 -17.77 -1.23
CA GLN A 121 9.57 -18.69 -0.41
C GLN A 121 8.84 -19.99 -0.06
N GLU A 122 7.51 -19.95 0.08
CA GLU A 122 6.66 -21.10 0.43
C GLU A 122 6.30 -21.99 -0.78
N ASN A 123 6.27 -21.43 -1.99
CA ASN A 123 5.96 -22.14 -3.25
C ASN A 123 6.87 -21.63 -4.40
N PRO A 124 8.01 -22.28 -4.68
CA PRO A 124 9.05 -21.76 -5.58
C PRO A 124 8.72 -21.86 -7.09
N VAL A 125 7.45 -21.85 -7.50
CA VAL A 125 7.10 -21.79 -8.93
C VAL A 125 7.09 -20.34 -9.41
N ILE A 126 8.30 -19.76 -9.44
CA ILE A 126 8.91 -18.80 -10.37
C ILE A 126 10.27 -18.44 -9.71
N ASN A 127 11.37 -18.89 -10.34
CA ASN A 127 12.67 -19.19 -9.75
C ASN A 127 13.65 -17.99 -9.69
N LEU A 128 14.42 -17.83 -8.57
CA LEU A 128 15.88 -17.52 -8.54
C LEU A 128 16.55 -17.32 -7.13
N GLN A 129 15.91 -17.59 -5.99
CA GLN A 129 16.48 -17.26 -4.65
C GLN A 129 17.18 -18.41 -3.88
N GLU A 130 17.20 -19.64 -4.41
CA GLU A 130 17.46 -20.85 -3.61
C GLU A 130 18.90 -21.08 -3.10
N GLN A 131 19.89 -20.22 -3.40
CA GLN A 131 21.28 -20.44 -2.98
C GLN A 131 21.69 -19.72 -1.68
N MET A 132 20.85 -18.86 -1.09
CA MET A 132 21.22 -18.02 0.08
C MET A 132 20.68 -18.50 1.44
N LYS A 133 19.95 -19.62 1.48
CA LYS A 133 19.32 -20.16 2.71
C LYS A 133 20.24 -21.01 3.60
N ASP A 134 21.48 -21.28 3.18
CA ASP A 134 22.42 -22.11 3.96
C ASP A 134 23.19 -21.34 5.07
N ASP A 135 23.02 -20.01 5.20
CA ASP A 135 23.98 -19.18 5.97
C ASP A 135 23.46 -18.36 7.19
N SER A 136 22.26 -18.59 7.77
CA SER A 136 21.81 -17.71 8.88
C SER A 136 21.02 -18.34 10.03
N VAL A 137 21.61 -19.29 10.74
CA VAL A 137 20.99 -20.01 11.88
C VAL A 137 21.11 -19.28 13.23
N GLU A 138 21.99 -18.28 13.38
CA GLU A 138 22.43 -17.85 14.73
C GLU A 138 21.54 -16.77 15.41
N CYS A 139 20.86 -15.88 14.69
CA CYS A 139 20.12 -14.76 15.31
C CYS A 139 18.67 -15.09 15.74
N ILE A 140 18.14 -16.24 15.33
CA ILE A 140 16.80 -16.72 15.72
C ILE A 140 16.74 -17.06 17.22
N GLU A 141 17.89 -17.34 17.84
CA GLU A 141 17.95 -17.82 19.22
C GLU A 141 17.68 -16.71 20.25
N LEU A 142 17.99 -15.44 19.94
CA LEU A 142 17.82 -14.33 20.91
C LEU A 142 16.39 -13.78 20.98
N THR A 143 15.62 -13.88 19.89
CA THR A 143 14.21 -13.44 19.88
C THR A 143 13.32 -14.37 20.70
N ARG A 144 13.77 -15.60 20.95
CA ARG A 144 13.08 -16.53 21.85
C ARG A 144 13.05 -16.03 23.30
N GLU A 145 14.02 -15.26 23.79
CA GLU A 145 14.12 -14.87 25.21
C GLU A 145 12.99 -13.92 25.68
N CYS A 146 12.49 -13.02 24.82
CA CYS A 146 11.33 -12.18 25.14
C CYS A 146 10.01 -12.98 25.18
N LEU A 147 9.99 -14.12 24.48
CA LEU A 147 8.84 -15.01 24.36
C LEU A 147 8.89 -16.21 25.34
N ILE A 148 10.00 -16.43 26.05
CA ILE A 148 10.15 -17.53 27.02
C ILE A 148 9.43 -17.18 28.34
N PRO A 149 8.51 -18.03 28.83
CA PRO A 149 7.88 -17.85 30.13
C PRO A 149 8.85 -18.05 31.31
N PRO A 150 8.65 -17.34 32.44
CA PRO A 150 7.57 -16.38 32.68
C PRO A 150 7.86 -15.02 32.01
N LYS A 151 6.86 -14.50 31.29
CA LYS A 151 6.92 -13.20 30.59
C LYS A 151 7.30 -12.08 31.56
N ASN A 152 8.26 -11.23 31.17
CA ASN A 152 8.63 -10.05 31.94
C ASN A 152 7.73 -8.86 31.55
N GLU A 153 6.56 -8.78 32.18
CA GLU A 153 5.48 -7.83 31.88
C GLU A 153 5.86 -6.34 32.07
N THR A 154 6.93 -6.06 32.82
CA THR A 154 7.44 -4.70 33.05
C THR A 154 7.98 -4.06 31.77
N PHE A 155 8.62 -4.84 30.89
CA PHE A 155 9.16 -4.33 29.63
C PHE A 155 8.08 -4.06 28.57
N CYS A 156 6.96 -4.78 28.63
CA CYS A 156 5.81 -4.55 27.74
C CYS A 156 5.00 -3.29 28.14
N LEU A 157 4.89 -2.99 29.44
CA LEU A 157 4.05 -1.90 29.95
C LEU A 157 4.68 -0.49 29.81
N LEU A 158 6.00 -0.39 29.96
CA LEU A 158 6.72 0.88 29.79
C LEU A 158 6.71 1.40 28.34
N GLY A 159 6.60 0.49 27.37
CA GLY A 159 6.50 0.84 25.95
C GLY A 159 5.19 1.52 25.57
N VAL A 160 4.10 1.27 26.31
CA VAL A 160 2.76 1.76 25.97
C VAL A 160 2.47 3.14 26.57
N ASP A 161 2.94 3.43 27.80
CA ASP A 161 2.67 4.68 28.53
C ASP A 161 3.40 5.92 27.95
N CYS A 162 4.49 5.69 27.21
CA CYS A 162 5.32 6.74 26.63
C CYS A 162 4.64 7.49 25.46
N TRP A 163 3.79 6.80 24.70
CA TRP A 163 3.18 7.34 23.47
C TRP A 163 1.97 8.24 23.73
N ASP A 164 1.20 8.00 24.78
CA ASP A 164 -0.12 8.62 25.00
C ASP A 164 -0.04 10.08 25.51
N THR A 165 0.89 10.38 26.42
CA THR A 165 0.89 11.65 27.17
C THR A 165 1.59 12.83 26.47
N LYS A 166 2.41 12.56 25.44
CA LYS A 166 3.34 13.56 24.88
C LYS A 166 2.93 14.12 23.52
N LEU A 167 2.10 13.40 22.76
CA LEU A 167 1.88 13.70 21.34
C LEU A 167 0.43 14.03 20.98
N VAL A 168 -0.56 13.42 21.62
CA VAL A 168 -1.94 13.45 21.10
C VAL A 168 -2.74 14.70 21.51
N GLN A 169 -2.59 15.19 22.74
CA GLN A 169 -3.49 16.25 23.25
C GLN A 169 -3.29 17.68 22.68
N PRO A 170 -2.09 18.14 22.26
CA PRO A 170 -1.93 19.52 21.79
C PRO A 170 -2.37 19.79 20.34
N LEU A 171 -2.41 18.76 19.48
CA LEU A 171 -2.64 18.93 18.03
C LEU A 171 -4.12 19.09 17.62
N SER A 172 -5.07 18.72 18.48
CA SER A 172 -6.51 18.85 18.21
C SER A 172 -7.04 20.30 18.15
N LYS A 173 -6.20 21.33 18.39
CA LYS A 173 -6.64 22.74 18.52
C LYS A 173 -6.34 23.65 17.32
N ALA A 174 -5.67 23.17 16.27
CA ALA A 174 -5.00 24.07 15.31
C ALA A 174 -5.74 24.36 13.98
N ASN A 175 -6.87 23.70 13.69
CA ASN A 175 -7.80 23.99 12.57
C ASN A 175 -7.14 24.47 11.24
N ARG A 176 -6.34 23.61 10.59
CA ARG A 176 -5.73 23.88 9.27
C ARG A 176 -5.99 22.73 8.27
N ASN A 177 -5.97 23.11 6.99
CA ASN A 177 -6.18 22.23 5.83
C ASN A 177 -4.85 21.56 5.42
N ASN A 178 -4.89 20.26 5.09
CA ASN A 178 -3.71 19.39 5.02
C ASN A 178 -3.28 18.96 3.60
N TYR A 179 -4.06 19.29 2.56
CA TYR A 179 -3.70 18.96 1.16
C TYR A 179 -4.15 20.11 0.23
N ASP A 180 -3.27 20.58 -0.65
CA ASP A 180 -3.57 21.63 -1.64
C ASP A 180 -3.88 21.02 -3.01
N ILE A 181 -5.06 20.40 -3.16
CA ILE A 181 -5.52 20.00 -4.50
C ILE A 181 -7.06 19.93 -4.62
N HIS A 182 -7.60 20.40 -5.75
CA HIS A 182 -9.01 20.27 -6.15
C HIS A 182 -9.09 19.74 -7.58
N PHE A 183 -9.70 18.57 -7.79
CA PHE A 183 -9.89 17.98 -9.12
C PHE A 183 -11.32 17.47 -9.36
N PRO A 184 -12.32 18.36 -9.51
CA PRO A 184 -13.71 17.94 -9.74
C PRO A 184 -13.93 17.20 -11.07
N VAL A 185 -12.96 17.22 -11.99
CA VAL A 185 -13.11 16.78 -13.39
C VAL A 185 -12.90 15.27 -13.58
N ILE A 186 -12.11 14.61 -12.71
CA ILE A 186 -11.81 13.18 -12.86
C ILE A 186 -13.04 12.30 -12.64
N MET A 187 -13.85 12.61 -11.62
CA MET A 187 -15.08 11.88 -11.33
C MET A 187 -16.07 11.97 -12.49
N GLU A 188 -16.24 13.16 -13.08
CA GLU A 188 -17.15 13.36 -14.22
C GLU A 188 -16.69 12.56 -15.45
N PHE A 189 -15.38 12.62 -15.77
CA PHE A 189 -14.80 11.88 -16.88
C PHE A 189 -14.99 10.37 -16.74
N LEU A 190 -14.58 9.80 -15.60
CA LEU A 190 -14.63 8.37 -15.32
C LEU A 190 -16.08 7.84 -15.21
N ASN A 191 -17.03 8.66 -14.80
CA ASN A 191 -18.44 8.25 -14.74
C ASN A 191 -19.19 8.42 -16.06
N SER A 192 -18.59 9.04 -17.08
CA SER A 192 -19.25 9.18 -18.37
C SER A 192 -19.52 7.80 -19.01
N PRO A 193 -20.72 7.57 -19.59
CA PRO A 193 -21.06 6.27 -20.20
C PRO A 193 -20.09 5.86 -21.31
N LYS A 194 -19.54 6.84 -22.03
CA LYS A 194 -18.55 6.61 -23.10
C LYS A 194 -17.25 6.05 -22.54
N VAL A 195 -16.72 6.66 -21.48
CA VAL A 195 -15.46 6.22 -20.84
C VAL A 195 -15.65 4.86 -20.17
N ARG A 196 -16.71 4.66 -19.39
CA ARG A 196 -17.01 3.35 -18.76
C ARG A 196 -17.10 2.23 -19.79
N LYS A 197 -17.78 2.48 -20.92
CA LYS A 197 -17.86 1.51 -22.02
C LYS A 197 -16.49 1.26 -22.65
N PHE A 198 -15.71 2.31 -22.89
CA PHE A 198 -14.38 2.22 -23.51
C PHE A 198 -13.40 1.41 -22.65
N LEU A 199 -13.41 1.65 -21.33
CA LEU A 199 -12.58 0.92 -20.35
C LEU A 199 -13.12 -0.48 -20.02
N ASN A 200 -14.22 -0.90 -20.66
CA ASN A 200 -14.88 -2.18 -20.41
C ASN A 200 -15.25 -2.38 -18.92
N VAL A 201 -15.70 -1.30 -18.26
CA VAL A 201 -16.17 -1.35 -16.87
C VAL A 201 -17.44 -2.20 -16.80
N ASP A 202 -17.44 -3.18 -15.90
CA ASP A 202 -18.61 -4.04 -15.67
C ASP A 202 -19.82 -3.18 -15.26
N LYS A 203 -21.01 -3.56 -15.72
CA LYS A 203 -22.25 -2.84 -15.39
C LYS A 203 -22.59 -2.90 -13.90
N ARG A 204 -22.04 -3.88 -13.18
CA ARG A 204 -22.18 -4.05 -11.74
C ARG A 204 -21.31 -3.09 -10.94
N ALA A 205 -20.20 -2.63 -11.50
CA ALA A 205 -19.31 -1.71 -10.79
C ALA A 205 -20.04 -0.40 -10.46
N PRO A 206 -19.87 0.15 -9.25
CA PRO A 206 -20.51 1.39 -8.85
C PRO A 206 -20.03 2.58 -9.68
N ALA A 207 -20.60 3.77 -9.43
CA ALA A 207 -19.99 5.00 -9.90
C ALA A 207 -18.58 5.11 -9.32
N TRP A 208 -17.62 5.52 -10.15
CA TRP A 208 -16.27 5.75 -9.70
C TRP A 208 -16.25 6.93 -8.74
N VAL A 209 -15.65 6.72 -7.58
CA VAL A 209 -15.34 7.74 -6.58
C VAL A 209 -13.84 7.66 -6.29
N GLU A 210 -13.25 8.78 -5.90
CA GLU A 210 -11.82 8.86 -5.63
C GLU A 210 -11.42 8.04 -4.40
N GLU A 211 -12.20 8.17 -3.33
CA GLU A 211 -12.02 7.45 -2.07
C GLU A 211 -13.33 6.78 -1.66
N ASN A 212 -13.23 5.55 -1.15
CA ASN A 212 -14.37 4.85 -0.56
C ASN A 212 -14.35 5.03 0.97
N GLU A 213 -15.23 5.90 1.48
CA GLU A 213 -15.34 6.22 2.90
C GLU A 213 -15.63 5.01 3.80
N VAL A 214 -16.33 4.00 3.29
CA VAL A 214 -16.65 2.81 4.08
C VAL A 214 -15.40 1.96 4.29
N ILE A 215 -14.63 1.75 3.23
CA ILE A 215 -13.32 1.07 3.29
C ILE A 215 -12.37 1.86 4.21
N ARG A 216 -12.26 3.18 4.02
CA ARG A 216 -11.42 4.05 4.87
C ARG A 216 -11.78 3.92 6.36
N THR A 217 -13.07 3.92 6.68
CA THR A 217 -13.55 3.81 8.07
C THR A 217 -13.22 2.44 8.67
N ARG A 218 -13.25 1.36 7.87
CA ARG A 218 -12.91 0.01 8.34
C ARG A 218 -11.43 -0.14 8.65
N PHE A 219 -10.54 0.36 7.79
CA PHE A 219 -9.09 0.34 8.03
C PHE A 219 -8.73 1.12 9.31
N ILE A 220 -9.38 2.27 9.53
CA ILE A 220 -9.22 3.03 10.78
C ILE A 220 -9.74 2.22 11.98
N ALA A 221 -10.90 1.58 11.86
CA ALA A 221 -11.53 0.83 12.94
C ALA A 221 -10.76 -0.45 13.31
N ASP A 222 -10.07 -1.08 12.34
CA ASP A 222 -9.17 -2.21 12.58
C ASP A 222 -7.88 -1.79 13.30
N GLY A 223 -7.57 -0.49 13.29
CA GLY A 223 -6.33 0.07 13.85
C GLY A 223 -5.18 0.09 12.84
N ASP A 224 -5.43 -0.34 11.61
CA ASP A 224 -4.42 -0.43 10.55
C ASP A 224 -3.73 0.92 10.26
N TRP A 225 -4.50 2.01 10.33
CA TRP A 225 -3.97 3.36 10.18
C TRP A 225 -2.79 3.68 11.12
N ALA A 226 -2.77 3.07 12.30
CA ALA A 226 -1.71 3.25 13.30
C ALA A 226 -0.67 2.12 13.30
N SER A 227 -0.84 1.10 12.44
CA SER A 227 0.11 0.01 12.28
C SER A 227 1.39 0.48 11.59
N SER A 228 2.50 -0.16 11.93
CA SER A 228 3.79 0.10 11.29
C SER A 228 4.18 -1.04 10.36
N TYR A 229 4.56 -0.68 9.14
CA TYR A 229 4.99 -1.60 8.09
C TYR A 229 6.46 -1.41 7.70
N ASP A 230 7.19 -0.57 8.43
CA ASP A 230 8.62 -0.30 8.26
C ASP A 230 9.47 -1.57 8.42
N ALA A 231 9.13 -2.44 9.39
CA ALA A 231 9.82 -3.72 9.59
C ALA A 231 9.80 -4.61 8.34
N TYR A 232 8.74 -4.54 7.53
CA TYR A 232 8.69 -5.27 6.26
C TYR A 232 9.72 -4.75 5.26
N ALA A 233 9.94 -3.43 5.21
CA ALA A 233 11.00 -2.86 4.39
C ALA A 233 12.38 -3.37 4.83
N ALA A 234 12.63 -3.48 6.14
CA ALA A 234 13.86 -4.05 6.67
C ALA A 234 14.04 -5.53 6.27
N GLU A 235 13.00 -6.36 6.41
CA GLU A 235 13.05 -7.78 6.00
C GLU A 235 13.34 -7.92 4.50
N LEU A 236 12.68 -7.12 3.65
CA LEU A 236 12.90 -7.12 2.20
C LEU A 236 14.34 -6.70 1.85
N LEU A 237 14.86 -5.64 2.48
CA LEU A 237 16.24 -5.19 2.29
C LEU A 237 17.27 -6.25 2.72
N ASN A 238 17.01 -6.96 3.82
CA ASN A 238 17.90 -8.01 4.34
C ASN A 238 18.03 -9.22 3.41
N ASP A 239 17.03 -9.42 2.54
CA ASP A 239 16.98 -10.44 1.49
C ASP A 239 17.41 -9.91 0.11
N GLY A 240 17.97 -8.70 0.07
CA GLY A 240 18.56 -8.11 -1.14
C GLY A 240 17.55 -7.49 -2.11
N LEU A 241 16.29 -7.29 -1.70
CA LEU A 241 15.33 -6.53 -2.49
C LEU A 241 15.64 -5.03 -2.39
N ARG A 242 15.38 -4.31 -3.48
CA ARG A 242 15.62 -2.86 -3.58
C ARG A 242 14.39 -2.10 -3.09
N VAL A 243 14.60 -1.16 -2.18
CA VAL A 243 13.56 -0.23 -1.70
C VAL A 243 14.01 1.20 -2.00
N LEU A 244 13.10 2.03 -2.53
CA LEU A 244 13.32 3.46 -2.75
C LEU A 244 12.22 4.23 -2.02
N ILE A 245 12.61 5.15 -1.13
CA ILE A 245 11.71 6.10 -0.49
C ILE A 245 12.05 7.48 -1.02
N TYR A 246 11.09 8.15 -1.66
CA TYR A 246 11.22 9.53 -2.10
C TYR A 246 10.02 10.33 -1.57
N ALA A 247 10.26 11.56 -1.15
CA ALA A 247 9.24 12.43 -0.57
C ALA A 247 9.38 13.85 -1.11
N GLY A 248 8.26 14.48 -1.47
CA GLY A 248 8.23 15.89 -1.82
C GLY A 248 8.52 16.76 -0.60
N ASP A 249 9.35 17.78 -0.76
CA ASP A 249 9.77 18.64 0.36
C ASP A 249 8.69 19.62 0.85
N ALA A 250 7.59 19.75 0.09
CA ALA A 250 6.45 20.61 0.37
C ALA A 250 5.24 19.88 0.99
N ASP A 251 5.26 18.55 1.12
CA ASP A 251 4.17 17.81 1.76
C ASP A 251 4.25 17.93 3.29
N LEU A 252 3.11 18.18 3.93
CA LEU A 252 2.99 18.26 5.39
C LEU A 252 2.54 16.93 6.00
N MET A 253 1.77 16.13 5.27
CA MET A 253 1.15 14.91 5.79
C MET A 253 2.13 13.74 5.79
N CYS A 254 2.80 13.49 4.67
CA CYS A 254 3.89 12.52 4.55
C CYS A 254 5.23 13.23 4.36
N ASN A 255 5.49 14.24 5.20
CA ASN A 255 6.63 15.15 5.04
C ASN A 255 7.99 14.44 4.93
N TRP A 256 8.90 15.06 4.16
CA TRP A 256 10.22 14.52 3.88
C TRP A 256 11.10 14.36 5.12
N ILE A 257 10.90 15.17 6.17
CA ILE A 257 11.68 15.08 7.42
C ILE A 257 11.32 13.78 8.16
N GLY A 258 10.03 13.46 8.25
CA GLY A 258 9.55 12.21 8.83
C GLY A 258 10.00 11.00 8.03
N ASN A 259 9.85 11.06 6.70
CA ASN A 259 10.36 10.01 5.81
C ASN A 259 11.87 9.79 5.95
N ARG A 260 12.65 10.87 6.05
CA ARG A 260 14.08 10.80 6.30
C ARG A 260 14.41 10.25 7.69
N ALA A 261 13.66 10.63 8.72
CA ALA A 261 13.94 10.20 10.08
C ALA A 261 13.78 8.68 10.23
N TRP A 262 12.66 8.11 9.78
CA TRP A 262 12.44 6.67 9.93
C TRP A 262 13.39 5.86 9.05
N THR A 263 13.73 6.32 7.84
CA THR A 263 14.68 5.61 6.96
C THR A 263 16.10 5.57 7.52
N LEU A 264 16.52 6.60 8.26
CA LEU A 264 17.81 6.59 8.95
C LEU A 264 17.76 5.69 10.20
N GLU A 265 16.63 5.60 10.89
CA GLU A 265 16.50 4.75 12.08
C GLU A 265 16.20 3.28 11.76
N LEU A 266 15.72 2.97 10.55
CA LEU A 266 15.37 1.62 10.10
C LEU A 266 16.52 0.64 10.37
N ASP A 267 16.23 -0.41 11.12
CA ASP A 267 17.22 -1.43 11.47
C ASP A 267 17.29 -2.53 10.42
N TRP A 268 18.39 -2.60 9.69
CA TRP A 268 18.63 -3.62 8.66
C TRP A 268 20.14 -3.82 8.45
N ARG A 269 20.54 -4.97 7.88
CA ARG A 269 21.95 -5.40 7.74
C ARG A 269 22.85 -4.39 7.04
N GLY A 270 22.31 -3.61 6.10
CA GLY A 270 23.05 -2.61 5.35
C GLY A 270 23.00 -1.19 5.93
N LYS A 271 22.39 -0.99 7.11
CA LYS A 271 22.24 0.33 7.76
C LYS A 271 23.55 1.10 7.85
N ASP A 272 24.61 0.48 8.38
CA ASP A 272 25.93 1.12 8.51
C ASP A 272 26.54 1.49 7.15
N GLY A 273 26.34 0.65 6.14
CA GLY A 273 26.76 0.91 4.76
C GLY A 273 26.03 2.10 4.15
N TYR A 274 24.73 2.21 4.39
CA TYR A 274 23.91 3.33 3.92
C TYR A 274 24.42 4.67 4.45
N PHE A 275 24.78 4.75 5.73
CA PHE A 275 25.34 5.96 6.34
C PHE A 275 26.74 6.34 5.84
N THR A 276 27.52 5.35 5.40
CA THR A 276 28.87 5.59 4.87
C THR A 276 28.88 5.91 3.39
N ALA A 277 27.80 5.60 2.67
CA ALA A 277 27.61 5.94 1.26
C ALA A 277 27.27 7.43 1.04
N GLU A 278 26.70 8.11 2.04
CA GLU A 278 26.47 9.57 2.00
C GLU A 278 27.61 10.36 2.66
N LYS A 279 28.69 10.56 1.89
CA LYS A 279 29.59 11.71 1.97
C LYS A 279 30.00 12.16 0.58
#